data_AF-A0A427YDG0-F1
#
_entry.id   AF-A0A427YDG0-F1
#
_cell.length_a   1.000
_cell.length_b   1.000
_cell.length_c   1.000
_cell.angle_alpha   90.00
_cell.angle_beta   90.00
_cell.angle_gamma   90.00
#
_symmetry.space_group_name_H-M   'P 1'
#
loop_
_entity.id
_entity.type
_entity.pdbx_description
1 polymer ?
#
loop_
_entity_poly.entity_id
_entity_poly.type
_entity_poly.pdbx_seq_one_letter_code
_entity_poly.pdbx_strand_id
1 'polypeptide(L)'
;MDSSDSATITVGQQLHPLCPEPEYHDHTIQPPATDLPGKPVVEVWTPPPTSKLDIDWAKLRTIELSLLDSPDPKVVQELVDTCKVAIRDDGFIFLTNYGVSLDQLHRQFDIAQYLHRNITDEDKERLHWNPDESGTFAGWKPKYGWRRDKGAKDNIEHFNYYQPQFESMDRVPTCMHPFWDEIVDFCNYLTYSVNKRLLKLLSKVLEMDDDYLWEHVQSKVGPVGQGYFRQALYYASDEDVSAKSNGTRMNGHCDFGTTTMLFSVPVSSLQIWGRDGQWRYVPYKAGALVINIGETLELVSGGHFRATRHRVVDPPSDQVTFDRLSLVLFQASEGDLRMEPAYGAYREFKRLREKGVPVPTNRQWREVQIADAHHSTDAAPNDKIVYVNGTKHLQREYLGVNILLPA
;
A
#
# COMPACT_ATOMS: atom_id res chain seq x y z
N MET A 1 -11.95 -5.32 58.37
CA MET A 1 -11.18 -6.56 58.64
C MET A 1 -11.65 -7.54 57.58
N ASP A 2 -11.14 -7.36 56.36
CA ASP A 2 -9.88 -7.97 55.85
C ASP A 2 -10.11 -9.44 55.51
N SER A 3 -9.64 -9.99 54.39
CA SER A 3 -8.75 -9.52 53.32
C SER A 3 -8.83 -10.52 52.15
N SER A 4 -8.47 -10.04 50.95
CA SER A 4 -7.76 -10.68 49.81
C SER A 4 -7.69 -12.23 49.70
N ASP A 5 -7.82 -12.83 48.52
CA ASP A 5 -6.77 -12.77 47.49
C ASP A 5 -7.26 -12.95 46.05
N SER A 6 -6.63 -12.17 45.19
CA SER A 6 -6.70 -12.14 43.74
C SER A 6 -5.93 -13.29 43.10
N ALA A 7 -6.52 -13.96 42.11
CA ALA A 7 -5.78 -14.78 41.16
C ALA A 7 -5.45 -13.92 39.92
N THR A 8 -4.20 -13.48 39.85
CA THR A 8 -3.58 -12.77 38.74
C THR A 8 -3.41 -13.74 37.57
N ILE A 9 -4.07 -13.47 36.43
CA ILE A 9 -3.76 -14.19 35.19
C ILE A 9 -2.59 -13.46 34.52
N THR A 10 -1.39 -13.98 34.71
CA THR A 10 -0.21 -13.57 33.95
C THR A 10 -0.36 -14.07 32.52
N VAL A 11 -0.60 -13.16 31.57
CA VAL A 11 -0.58 -13.47 30.14
C VAL A 11 0.88 -13.65 29.72
N GLY A 12 1.34 -14.90 29.73
CA GLY A 12 2.57 -15.30 29.08
C GLY A 12 2.34 -15.42 27.58
N GLN A 13 2.90 -14.48 26.82
CA GLN A 13 3.08 -14.60 25.37
C GLN A 13 3.88 -15.87 25.07
N GLN A 14 3.31 -16.81 24.32
CA GLN A 14 4.10 -17.69 23.45
C GLN A 14 4.02 -17.11 22.05
N LEU A 15 4.97 -16.21 21.75
CA LEU A 15 5.31 -15.87 20.38
C LEU A 15 5.83 -17.15 19.73
N HIS A 16 5.21 -17.56 18.61
CA HIS A 16 5.85 -18.50 17.70
C HIS A 16 7.28 -18.02 17.40
N PRO A 17 8.27 -18.90 17.28
CA PRO A 17 9.62 -18.48 16.94
C PRO A 17 9.56 -17.81 15.56
N LEU A 18 9.71 -16.49 15.54
CA LEU A 18 9.92 -15.71 14.33
C LEU A 18 11.11 -16.34 13.61
N CYS A 19 10.99 -16.65 12.31
CA CYS A 19 12.18 -16.83 11.50
C CYS A 19 13.09 -15.60 11.72
N PRO A 20 14.41 -15.78 11.87
CA PRO A 20 15.32 -14.65 12.06
C PRO A 20 15.14 -13.65 10.91
N GLU A 21 15.10 -12.35 11.23
CA GLU A 21 15.03 -11.29 10.22
C GLU A 21 16.21 -11.45 9.25
N PRO A 22 15.98 -11.40 7.92
CA PRO A 22 17.09 -11.46 6.97
C PRO A 22 17.98 -10.22 7.12
N GLU A 23 19.28 -10.43 7.29
CA GLU A 23 20.27 -9.35 7.27
C GLU A 23 20.75 -9.07 5.84
N TYR A 24 20.69 -7.81 5.43
CA TYR A 24 21.21 -7.36 4.13
C TYR A 24 22.45 -6.50 4.33
N HIS A 25 23.61 -7.07 4.01
CA HIS A 25 24.87 -6.33 3.97
C HIS A 25 24.89 -5.41 2.75
N ASP A 26 25.40 -4.18 2.92
CA ASP A 26 25.53 -3.15 1.86
C ASP A 26 24.19 -2.59 1.30
N HIS A 27 23.06 -2.93 1.90
CA HIS A 27 21.74 -2.39 1.53
C HIS A 27 21.44 -2.43 0.02
N THR A 28 21.81 -3.54 -0.62
CA THR A 28 21.46 -3.87 -2.00
C THR A 28 20.85 -5.25 -2.07
N ILE A 29 19.90 -5.45 -2.99
CA ILE A 29 19.29 -6.76 -3.19
C ILE A 29 20.22 -7.65 -4.02
N GLN A 30 20.38 -8.91 -3.59
CA GLN A 30 21.11 -9.95 -4.30
C GLN A 30 20.10 -11.02 -4.75
N PRO A 31 19.40 -10.79 -5.87
CA PRO A 31 18.27 -11.63 -6.26
C PRO A 31 18.74 -13.04 -6.65
N PRO A 32 17.86 -14.05 -6.50
CA PRO A 32 18.12 -15.39 -7.01
C PRO A 32 18.43 -15.38 -8.52
N ALA A 33 19.14 -16.41 -8.98
CA ALA A 33 19.42 -16.58 -10.40
C ALA A 33 18.13 -16.73 -11.22
N THR A 34 18.06 -16.02 -12.34
CA THR A 34 16.87 -15.94 -13.20
C THR A 34 16.76 -17.13 -14.17
N ASP A 35 17.80 -17.95 -14.28
CA ASP A 35 17.99 -19.03 -15.26
C ASP A 35 18.17 -20.42 -14.62
N LEU A 36 17.73 -20.58 -13.37
CA LEU A 36 17.76 -21.89 -12.69
C LEU A 36 16.95 -22.96 -13.45
N PRO A 37 17.37 -24.25 -13.42
CA PRO A 37 16.64 -25.33 -14.05
C PRO A 37 15.17 -25.38 -13.60
N GLY A 38 14.24 -25.38 -14.57
CA GLY A 38 12.79 -25.39 -14.31
C GLY A 38 12.11 -24.02 -14.38
N LYS A 39 12.86 -22.91 -14.44
CA LYS A 39 12.29 -21.59 -14.71
C LYS A 39 11.94 -21.46 -16.21
N PRO A 40 10.69 -21.09 -16.56
CA PRO A 40 10.34 -20.83 -17.94
C PRO A 40 10.99 -19.53 -18.43
N VAL A 41 11.18 -19.44 -19.75
CA VAL A 41 11.59 -18.18 -20.38
C VAL A 41 10.47 -17.17 -20.25
N VAL A 42 10.81 -15.97 -19.78
CA VAL A 42 9.87 -14.87 -19.58
C VAL A 42 10.10 -13.81 -20.64
N GLU A 43 9.02 -13.31 -21.23
CA GLU A 43 9.10 -12.16 -22.13
C GLU A 43 9.46 -10.90 -21.36
N VAL A 44 10.36 -10.11 -21.92
CA VAL A 44 10.77 -8.82 -21.33
C VAL A 44 9.61 -7.83 -21.42
N TRP A 45 9.16 -7.34 -20.29
CA TRP A 45 8.20 -6.25 -20.20
C TRP A 45 8.84 -4.98 -20.78
N THR A 46 8.24 -4.48 -21.85
CA THR A 46 8.65 -3.21 -22.44
C THR A 46 7.81 -2.08 -21.82
N PRO A 47 8.44 -1.12 -21.10
CA PRO A 47 7.72 -0.01 -20.52
C PRO A 47 7.00 0.81 -21.60
N PRO A 48 5.71 1.17 -21.42
CA PRO A 48 5.03 2.09 -22.33
C PRO A 48 5.73 3.47 -22.38
N PRO A 49 5.53 4.26 -23.46
CA PRO A 49 6.08 5.60 -23.52
C PRO A 49 5.49 6.51 -22.42
N THR A 50 6.31 7.41 -21.90
CA THR A 50 5.87 8.47 -20.98
C THR A 50 4.97 9.47 -21.71
N SER A 51 3.97 10.02 -21.01
CA SER A 51 3.16 11.09 -21.57
C SER A 51 4.03 12.30 -21.93
N LYS A 52 3.72 12.94 -23.06
CA LYS A 52 4.36 14.18 -23.53
C LYS A 52 3.49 15.40 -23.24
N LEU A 53 2.31 15.20 -22.64
CA LEU A 53 1.37 16.26 -22.34
C LEU A 53 1.84 17.04 -21.10
N ASP A 54 1.69 18.37 -21.18
CA ASP A 54 1.85 19.25 -20.03
C ASP A 54 0.52 19.27 -19.26
N ILE A 55 0.47 18.50 -18.18
CA ILE A 55 -0.70 18.37 -17.31
C ILE A 55 -0.33 18.83 -15.91
N ASP A 56 -1.33 19.09 -15.06
CA ASP A 56 -1.06 19.51 -13.67
C ASP A 56 -0.45 18.35 -12.87
N TRP A 57 0.89 18.31 -12.87
CA TRP A 57 1.70 17.32 -12.19
C TRP A 57 1.84 17.65 -10.71
N ALA A 58 1.69 16.62 -9.87
CA ALA A 58 2.03 16.69 -8.47
C ALA A 58 3.52 16.99 -8.30
N LYS A 59 3.84 17.93 -7.41
CA LYS A 59 5.22 18.27 -7.05
C LYS A 59 5.63 17.42 -5.86
N LEU A 60 6.37 16.35 -6.12
CA LEU A 60 6.82 15.42 -5.09
C LEU A 60 8.33 15.55 -4.87
N ARG A 61 8.76 15.73 -3.62
CA ARG A 61 10.17 15.64 -3.27
C ARG A 61 10.70 14.22 -3.42
N THR A 62 11.98 14.12 -3.76
CA THR A 62 12.71 12.85 -3.80
C THR A 62 13.49 12.68 -2.51
N ILE A 63 13.38 11.50 -1.90
CA ILE A 63 14.18 11.02 -0.79
C ILE A 63 15.15 9.97 -1.34
N GLU A 64 16.43 10.23 -1.20
CA GLU A 64 17.48 9.26 -1.50
C GLU A 64 17.75 8.45 -0.24
N LEU A 65 17.25 7.21 -0.20
CA LEU A 65 17.22 6.44 1.04
C LEU A 65 18.64 6.16 1.56
N SER A 66 19.61 5.93 0.66
CA SER A 66 21.03 5.70 0.99
C SER A 66 21.68 6.81 1.81
N LEU A 67 21.17 8.04 1.76
CA LEU A 67 21.68 9.15 2.57
C LEU A 67 21.48 8.93 4.08
N LEU A 68 20.53 8.05 4.46
CA LEU A 68 20.31 7.66 5.86
C LEU A 68 21.51 6.90 6.44
N ASP A 69 22.31 6.26 5.58
CA ASP A 69 23.48 5.45 5.98
C ASP A 69 24.77 6.29 6.00
N SER A 70 24.67 7.60 5.74
CA SER A 70 25.82 8.51 5.74
C SER A 70 26.50 8.54 7.12
N PRO A 71 27.84 8.48 7.19
CA PRO A 71 28.57 8.67 8.44
C PRO A 71 28.54 10.13 8.92
N ASP A 72 28.15 11.09 8.08
CA ASP A 72 27.98 12.50 8.45
C ASP A 72 26.56 12.75 8.99
N PRO A 73 26.40 13.07 10.30
CA PRO A 73 25.09 13.35 10.89
C PRO A 73 24.35 14.52 10.23
N LYS A 74 25.07 15.48 9.61
CA LYS A 74 24.42 16.60 8.92
C LYS A 74 23.66 16.14 7.68
N VAL A 75 24.23 15.22 6.91
CA VAL A 75 23.56 14.64 5.74
C VAL A 75 22.29 13.91 6.15
N VAL A 76 22.35 13.13 7.24
CA VAL A 76 21.18 12.45 7.80
C VAL A 76 20.13 13.46 8.27
N GLN A 77 20.55 14.55 8.94
CA GLN A 77 19.62 15.59 9.39
C GLN A 77 18.94 16.32 8.22
N GLU A 78 19.68 16.65 7.16
CA GLU A 78 19.11 17.27 5.96
C GLU A 78 18.08 16.35 5.27
N LEU A 79 18.33 15.03 5.27
CA LEU A 79 17.37 14.03 4.79
C LEU A 79 16.10 14.01 5.65
N VAL A 80 16.24 14.02 6.98
CA VAL A 80 15.12 14.08 7.94
C VAL A 80 14.30 15.35 7.72
N ASP A 81 14.94 16.51 7.59
CA ASP A 81 14.27 17.79 7.38
C ASP A 81 13.52 17.82 6.04
N THR A 82 14.14 17.29 4.98
CA THR A 82 13.51 17.15 3.66
C THR A 82 12.29 16.24 3.73
N CYS A 83 12.40 15.11 4.42
CA CYS A 83 11.31 14.16 4.62
C CYS A 83 10.15 14.78 5.42
N LYS A 84 10.46 15.54 6.48
CA LYS A 84 9.49 16.27 7.30
C LYS A 84 8.67 17.26 6.47
N VAL A 85 9.31 18.01 5.57
CA VAL A 85 8.60 18.92 4.66
C VAL A 85 7.78 18.15 3.62
N ALA A 86 8.34 17.09 3.04
CA ALA A 86 7.67 16.33 1.99
C ALA A 86 6.39 15.64 2.48
N ILE A 87 6.44 14.98 3.64
CA ILE A 87 5.26 14.34 4.25
C ILE A 87 4.20 15.36 4.61
N ARG A 88 4.63 16.53 5.12
CA ARG A 88 3.71 17.61 5.44
C ARG A 88 3.05 18.10 4.15
N ASP A 89 3.82 18.53 3.17
CA ASP A 89 3.30 19.39 2.09
C ASP A 89 2.88 18.62 0.83
N ASP A 90 3.59 17.55 0.48
CA ASP A 90 3.46 16.86 -0.81
C ASP A 90 2.52 15.64 -0.71
N GLY A 91 2.47 15.01 0.48
CA GLY A 91 1.61 13.88 0.80
C GLY A 91 2.05 12.51 0.24
N PHE A 92 2.79 12.51 -0.85
CA PHE A 92 3.56 11.38 -1.40
C PHE A 92 5.02 11.81 -1.58
N ILE A 93 5.94 10.85 -1.62
CA ILE A 93 7.35 11.09 -1.92
C ILE A 93 7.85 10.12 -3.00
N PHE A 94 8.85 10.55 -3.77
CA PHE A 94 9.66 9.59 -4.52
C PHE A 94 10.78 9.06 -3.64
N LEU A 95 10.96 7.75 -3.59
CA LEU A 95 12.09 7.11 -2.93
C LEU A 95 13.03 6.53 -4.00
N THR A 96 14.31 6.86 -3.89
CA THR A 96 15.38 6.44 -4.80
C THR A 96 16.58 5.95 -4.01
N ASN A 97 17.56 5.34 -4.67
CA ASN A 97 18.78 4.81 -4.03
C ASN A 97 18.46 3.88 -2.83
N TYR A 98 17.48 2.98 -3.01
CA TYR A 98 17.02 2.02 -2.01
C TYR A 98 17.56 0.60 -2.24
N GLY A 99 18.54 0.45 -3.14
CA GLY A 99 19.28 -0.79 -3.36
C GLY A 99 18.65 -1.80 -4.32
N VAL A 100 17.66 -1.39 -5.11
CA VAL A 100 17.14 -2.16 -6.26
C VAL A 100 17.47 -1.41 -7.55
N SER A 101 18.15 -2.07 -8.48
CA SER A 101 18.44 -1.52 -9.81
C SER A 101 17.21 -1.50 -10.71
N LEU A 102 17.23 -0.68 -11.76
CA LEU A 102 16.15 -0.62 -12.73
C LEU A 102 15.91 -1.97 -13.43
N ASP A 103 16.96 -2.73 -13.72
CA ASP A 103 16.84 -4.05 -14.37
C ASP A 103 16.21 -5.09 -13.43
N GLN A 104 16.60 -5.11 -12.16
CA GLN A 104 15.97 -5.94 -11.13
C GLN A 104 14.50 -5.60 -10.95
N LEU A 105 14.15 -4.31 -11.04
CA LEU A 105 12.76 -3.88 -11.02
C LEU A 105 12.01 -4.33 -12.28
N HIS A 106 12.57 -4.13 -13.48
CA HIS A 106 11.95 -4.59 -14.73
C HIS A 106 11.75 -6.10 -14.73
N ARG A 107 12.66 -6.87 -14.14
CA ARG A 107 12.47 -8.32 -13.96
C ARG A 107 11.19 -8.66 -13.19
N GLN A 108 10.83 -7.87 -12.17
CA GLN A 108 9.56 -8.07 -11.45
C GLN A 108 8.34 -7.72 -12.30
N PHE A 109 8.47 -6.78 -13.24
CA PHE A 109 7.43 -6.51 -14.25
C PHE A 109 7.32 -7.64 -15.29
N ASP A 110 8.44 -8.27 -15.70
CA ASP A 110 8.43 -9.46 -16.55
C ASP A 110 7.60 -10.58 -15.90
N ILE A 111 7.87 -10.85 -14.61
CA ILE A 111 7.18 -11.87 -13.81
C ILE A 111 5.69 -11.55 -13.66
N ALA A 112 5.34 -10.28 -13.38
CA ALA A 112 3.94 -9.88 -13.27
C ALA A 112 3.20 -9.91 -14.62
N GLN A 113 3.87 -9.55 -15.72
CA GLN A 113 3.30 -9.71 -17.06
C GLN A 113 3.05 -11.19 -17.37
N TYR A 114 4.00 -12.06 -17.00
CA TYR A 114 3.85 -13.51 -17.15
C TYR A 114 2.64 -14.05 -16.41
N LEU A 115 2.38 -13.60 -15.16
CA LEU A 115 1.18 -13.96 -14.41
C LEU A 115 -0.08 -13.69 -15.23
N HIS A 116 -0.28 -12.45 -15.65
CA HIS A 116 -1.53 -12.04 -16.31
C HIS A 116 -1.75 -12.72 -17.67
N ARG A 117 -0.68 -13.14 -18.35
CA ARG A 117 -0.75 -13.86 -19.62
C ARG A 117 -0.96 -15.37 -19.46
N ASN A 118 -0.50 -15.96 -18.36
CA ASN A 118 -0.42 -17.42 -18.21
C ASN A 118 -1.28 -18.00 -17.08
N ILE A 119 -1.94 -17.17 -16.26
CA ILE A 119 -2.87 -17.67 -15.24
C ILE A 119 -4.05 -18.40 -15.91
N THR A 120 -4.25 -19.67 -15.53
CA THR A 120 -5.27 -20.54 -16.11
C THR A 120 -6.66 -20.23 -15.55
N ASP A 121 -7.71 -20.63 -16.26
CA ASP A 121 -9.08 -20.46 -15.74
C ASP A 121 -9.33 -21.32 -14.49
N GLU A 122 -8.67 -22.48 -14.38
CA GLU A 122 -8.67 -23.31 -13.16
C GLU A 122 -8.06 -22.55 -11.96
N ASP A 123 -6.91 -21.90 -12.15
CA ASP A 123 -6.28 -21.09 -11.10
C ASP A 123 -7.15 -19.86 -10.76
N LYS A 124 -7.75 -19.21 -11.76
CA LYS A 124 -8.66 -18.08 -11.53
C LYS A 124 -9.87 -18.49 -10.69
N GLU A 125 -10.46 -19.65 -10.97
CA GLU A 125 -11.59 -20.16 -10.18
C GLU A 125 -11.16 -20.54 -8.76
N ARG A 126 -10.10 -21.35 -8.64
CA ARG A 126 -9.55 -21.81 -7.35
C ARG A 126 -9.12 -20.66 -6.44
N LEU A 127 -8.53 -19.61 -7.02
CA LEU A 127 -7.96 -18.49 -6.30
C LEU A 127 -8.83 -17.23 -6.35
N HIS A 128 -10.06 -17.35 -6.84
CA HIS A 128 -10.97 -16.20 -6.88
C HIS A 128 -11.12 -15.62 -5.48
N TRP A 129 -10.92 -14.30 -5.35
CA TRP A 129 -10.97 -13.62 -4.07
C TRP A 129 -12.36 -13.67 -3.43
N ASN A 130 -12.45 -13.54 -2.10
CA ASN A 130 -13.72 -13.37 -1.40
C ASN A 130 -13.56 -12.31 -0.29
N PRO A 131 -13.53 -11.02 -0.64
CA PRO A 131 -13.35 -9.96 0.34
C PRO A 131 -14.51 -9.85 1.33
N ASP A 132 -15.71 -10.25 0.92
CA ASP A 132 -16.92 -10.18 1.73
C ASP A 132 -16.87 -11.17 2.91
N GLU A 133 -16.30 -12.35 2.71
CA GLU A 133 -16.13 -13.37 3.76
C GLU A 133 -14.79 -13.25 4.48
N SER A 134 -13.70 -13.00 3.74
CA SER A 134 -12.35 -13.04 4.30
C SER A 134 -11.91 -11.75 5.00
N GLY A 135 -12.57 -10.62 4.72
CA GLY A 135 -12.10 -9.30 5.15
C GLY A 135 -10.75 -8.90 4.54
N THR A 136 -10.34 -9.54 3.45
CA THR A 136 -9.08 -9.28 2.73
C THR A 136 -9.29 -9.27 1.22
N PHE A 137 -8.40 -8.63 0.47
CA PHE A 137 -8.42 -8.72 -0.99
C PHE A 137 -7.58 -9.90 -1.52
N ALA A 138 -7.35 -10.94 -0.73
CA ALA A 138 -6.41 -12.01 -1.09
C ALA A 138 -6.89 -12.83 -2.31
N GLY A 139 -5.94 -13.19 -3.18
CA GLY A 139 -6.20 -13.99 -4.37
C GLY A 139 -6.42 -13.17 -5.64
N TRP A 140 -7.05 -13.79 -6.64
CA TRP A 140 -7.31 -13.24 -7.95
C TRP A 140 -8.62 -12.46 -7.99
N LYS A 141 -8.60 -11.26 -8.60
CA LYS A 141 -9.81 -10.53 -8.96
C LYS A 141 -10.02 -10.33 -10.46
N PRO A 142 -11.23 -10.62 -10.95
CA PRO A 142 -11.61 -10.43 -12.34
C PRO A 142 -11.85 -8.94 -12.66
N LYS A 143 -12.02 -8.64 -13.96
CA LYS A 143 -12.37 -7.30 -14.51
C LYS A 143 -13.75 -6.76 -14.13
N TYR A 144 -14.36 -7.24 -13.05
CA TYR A 144 -15.75 -6.99 -12.72
C TYR A 144 -15.97 -6.72 -11.23
N GLY A 145 -15.78 -5.46 -10.82
CA GLY A 145 -16.08 -4.98 -9.48
C GLY A 145 -15.07 -5.40 -8.41
N TRP A 146 -15.39 -5.03 -7.17
CA TRP A 146 -14.52 -5.15 -5.99
C TRP A 146 -15.06 -6.11 -4.91
N ARG A 147 -15.93 -7.04 -5.31
CA ARG A 147 -16.66 -7.98 -4.46
C ARG A 147 -16.54 -9.41 -4.95
N ARG A 148 -17.01 -10.37 -4.15
CA ARG A 148 -17.04 -11.79 -4.57
C ARG A 148 -17.97 -11.97 -5.77
N ASP A 149 -19.16 -11.39 -5.69
CA ASP A 149 -20.12 -11.43 -6.77
C ASP A 149 -19.72 -10.48 -7.89
N LYS A 150 -20.02 -10.89 -9.12
CA LYS A 150 -19.66 -10.14 -10.32
C LYS A 150 -20.35 -8.77 -10.34
N GLY A 151 -19.56 -7.71 -10.25
CA GLY A 151 -20.02 -6.32 -10.34
C GLY A 151 -19.97 -5.74 -11.77
N ALA A 152 -20.00 -4.41 -11.84
CA ALA A 152 -19.78 -3.68 -13.09
C ALA A 152 -18.37 -3.93 -13.64
N LYS A 153 -18.23 -3.90 -14.97
CA LYS A 153 -16.93 -4.05 -15.64
C LYS A 153 -16.04 -2.85 -15.29
N ASP A 154 -14.86 -3.11 -14.76
CA ASP A 154 -13.88 -2.08 -14.37
C ASP A 154 -12.54 -2.19 -15.12
N ASN A 155 -12.34 -3.25 -15.91
CA ASN A 155 -11.11 -3.46 -16.69
C ASN A 155 -9.83 -3.48 -15.83
N ILE A 156 -9.94 -4.00 -14.62
CA ILE A 156 -8.79 -4.22 -13.72
C ILE A 156 -8.75 -5.69 -13.35
N GLU A 157 -7.62 -6.33 -13.59
CA GLU A 157 -7.29 -7.62 -12.98
C GLU A 157 -6.15 -7.44 -11.99
N HIS A 158 -6.22 -8.12 -10.85
CA HIS A 158 -5.06 -8.19 -9.98
C HIS A 158 -4.95 -9.55 -9.29
N PHE A 159 -3.76 -9.82 -8.77
CA PHE A 159 -3.52 -10.85 -7.79
C PHE A 159 -2.86 -10.23 -6.57
N ASN A 160 -3.40 -10.54 -5.38
CA ASN A 160 -2.86 -10.07 -4.11
C ASN A 160 -2.28 -11.25 -3.32
N TYR A 161 -0.99 -11.16 -3.00
CA TYR A 161 -0.25 -12.08 -2.15
C TYR A 161 -0.25 -11.56 -0.71
N TYR A 162 -1.11 -12.11 0.13
CA TYR A 162 -1.07 -11.90 1.58
C TYR A 162 -0.21 -12.99 2.23
N GLN A 163 0.05 -12.88 3.53
CA GLN A 163 0.83 -13.85 4.28
C GLN A 163 0.46 -15.33 4.02
N PRO A 164 -0.82 -15.75 3.93
CA PRO A 164 -1.16 -17.15 3.63
C PRO A 164 -0.65 -17.63 2.27
N GLN A 165 -0.51 -16.76 1.26
CA GLN A 165 0.08 -17.12 -0.04
C GLN A 165 1.58 -17.43 0.08
N PHE A 166 2.27 -16.85 1.06
CA PHE A 166 3.66 -17.15 1.39
C PHE A 166 3.88 -18.43 2.20
N GLU A 167 2.80 -19.02 2.70
CA GLU A 167 2.84 -20.25 3.50
C GLU A 167 2.41 -21.49 2.70
N SER A 168 1.70 -21.30 1.58
CA SER A 168 1.13 -22.40 0.80
C SER A 168 1.06 -22.11 -0.70
N MET A 169 1.76 -22.92 -1.49
CA MET A 169 1.72 -22.86 -2.96
C MET A 169 0.34 -23.16 -3.54
N ASP A 170 -0.53 -23.85 -2.80
CA ASP A 170 -1.94 -24.07 -3.16
C ASP A 170 -2.78 -22.78 -3.11
N ARG A 171 -2.21 -21.67 -2.65
CA ARG A 171 -2.82 -20.33 -2.69
C ARG A 171 -2.19 -19.43 -3.73
N VAL A 172 -1.22 -19.94 -4.49
CA VAL A 172 -0.48 -19.22 -5.53
C VAL A 172 -0.88 -19.79 -6.90
N PRO A 173 -0.98 -18.96 -7.96
CA PRO A 173 -1.20 -19.46 -9.31
C PRO A 173 -0.05 -20.38 -9.72
N THR A 174 -0.39 -21.52 -10.31
CA THR A 174 0.57 -22.58 -10.65
C THR A 174 1.66 -22.06 -11.58
N CYS A 175 1.31 -21.16 -12.49
CA CYS A 175 2.26 -20.50 -13.40
C CYS A 175 3.34 -19.66 -12.68
N MET A 176 3.12 -19.29 -11.42
CA MET A 176 4.05 -18.48 -10.62
C MET A 176 4.99 -19.29 -9.74
N HIS A 177 4.75 -20.60 -9.59
CA HIS A 177 5.58 -21.46 -8.74
C HIS A 177 7.08 -21.40 -9.12
N PRO A 178 7.48 -21.34 -10.41
CA PRO A 178 8.89 -21.25 -10.76
C PRO A 178 9.58 -19.94 -10.37
N PHE A 179 8.83 -18.87 -10.12
CA PHE A 179 9.36 -17.54 -9.78
C PHE A 179 9.20 -17.19 -8.31
N TRP A 180 8.78 -18.17 -7.50
CA TRP A 180 8.42 -17.91 -6.12
C TRP A 180 9.60 -17.43 -5.27
N ASP A 181 10.80 -17.95 -5.55
CA ASP A 181 12.05 -17.50 -4.94
C ASP A 181 12.33 -16.01 -5.21
N GLU A 182 12.18 -15.56 -6.46
CA GLU A 182 12.35 -14.16 -6.86
C GLU A 182 11.32 -13.24 -6.21
N ILE A 183 10.05 -13.68 -6.11
CA ILE A 183 8.96 -12.89 -5.49
C ILE A 183 9.18 -12.78 -3.97
N VAL A 184 9.54 -13.90 -3.32
CA VAL A 184 9.81 -13.94 -1.87
C VAL A 184 11.00 -13.07 -1.52
N ASP A 185 12.12 -13.21 -2.24
CA ASP A 185 13.34 -12.41 -2.00
C ASP A 185 13.06 -10.91 -2.19
N PHE A 186 12.35 -10.55 -3.26
CA PHE A 186 11.99 -9.16 -3.53
C PHE A 186 11.11 -8.56 -2.43
N CYS A 187 10.06 -9.28 -1.99
CA CYS A 187 9.20 -8.81 -0.90
C CYS A 187 9.96 -8.72 0.42
N ASN A 188 10.79 -9.72 0.75
CA ASN A 188 11.63 -9.70 1.95
C ASN A 188 12.58 -8.50 1.95
N TYR A 189 13.25 -8.22 0.84
CA TYR A 189 14.18 -7.11 0.74
C TYR A 189 13.46 -5.76 0.97
N LEU A 190 12.32 -5.56 0.30
CA LEU A 190 11.55 -4.33 0.47
C LEU A 190 10.98 -4.19 1.89
N THR A 191 10.57 -5.27 2.53
CA THR A 191 10.02 -5.22 3.90
C THR A 191 11.12 -5.00 4.94
N TYR A 192 12.17 -5.82 4.93
CA TYR A 192 13.17 -5.87 6.01
C TYR A 192 14.37 -4.93 5.80
N SER A 193 14.63 -4.46 4.58
CA SER A 193 15.64 -3.44 4.30
C SER A 193 14.99 -2.07 4.06
N VAL A 194 14.23 -1.95 2.97
CA VAL A 194 13.73 -0.65 2.49
C VAL A 194 12.72 -0.04 3.47
N ASN A 195 11.68 -0.78 3.84
CA ASN A 195 10.65 -0.29 4.75
C ASN A 195 11.17 -0.09 6.17
N LYS A 196 12.02 -0.98 6.68
CA LYS A 196 12.69 -0.80 7.99
C LYS A 196 13.44 0.53 8.06
N ARG A 197 14.26 0.83 7.04
CA ARG A 197 14.99 2.10 6.94
C ARG A 197 14.07 3.30 6.74
N LEU A 198 13.02 3.17 5.93
CA LEU A 198 12.02 4.21 5.76
C LEU A 198 11.33 4.51 7.09
N LEU A 199 10.91 3.49 7.83
CA LEU A 199 10.31 3.64 9.15
C LEU A 199 11.29 4.26 10.14
N LYS A 200 12.60 3.97 10.04
CA LYS A 200 13.63 4.65 10.82
C LYS A 200 13.75 6.14 10.49
N LEU A 201 13.70 6.51 9.21
CA LEU A 201 13.64 7.91 8.79
C LEU A 201 12.37 8.58 9.35
N LEU A 202 11.22 7.89 9.32
CA LEU A 202 9.96 8.40 9.87
C LEU A 202 10.00 8.53 11.41
N SER A 203 10.61 7.58 12.13
CA SER A 203 10.85 7.69 13.58
C SER A 203 11.66 8.94 13.91
N LYS A 204 12.73 9.22 13.15
CA LYS A 204 13.53 10.45 13.32
C LYS A 204 12.73 11.72 13.04
N VAL A 205 11.84 11.72 12.04
CA VAL A 205 10.93 12.86 11.77
C VAL A 205 9.98 13.12 12.95
N LEU A 206 9.56 12.07 13.64
CA LEU A 206 8.75 12.13 14.87
C LEU A 206 9.58 12.41 16.13
N GLU A 207 10.90 12.56 16.00
CA GLU A 207 11.83 12.76 17.12
C GLU A 207 11.75 11.62 18.15
N MET A 208 11.51 10.40 17.68
CA MET A 208 11.48 9.15 18.45
C MET A 208 12.79 8.37 18.32
N ASP A 209 12.94 7.32 19.13
CA ASP A 209 14.02 6.35 18.98
C ASP A 209 14.05 5.80 17.54
N ASP A 210 15.25 5.64 16.97
CA ASP A 210 15.47 5.34 15.56
C ASP A 210 14.57 4.22 15.03
N ASP A 211 14.41 3.12 15.76
CA ASP A 211 13.65 1.96 15.30
C ASP A 211 12.23 1.87 15.90
N TYR A 212 11.72 2.93 16.52
CA TYR A 212 10.43 2.92 17.22
C TYR A 212 9.27 2.38 16.37
N LEU A 213 9.07 2.93 15.15
CA LEU A 213 7.99 2.48 14.28
C LEU A 213 8.18 1.05 13.77
N TRP A 214 9.43 0.59 13.60
CA TRP A 214 9.73 -0.80 13.22
C TRP A 214 9.44 -1.77 14.37
N GLU A 215 9.77 -1.39 15.60
CA GLU A 215 9.63 -2.26 16.77
C GLU A 215 8.22 -2.31 17.35
N HIS A 216 7.50 -1.20 17.31
CA HIS A 216 6.23 -1.06 18.03
C HIS A 216 4.99 -0.99 17.14
N VAL A 217 5.16 -0.77 15.84
CA VAL A 217 4.04 -0.55 14.92
C VAL A 217 4.02 -1.59 13.81
N GLN A 218 5.10 -1.68 13.04
CA GLN A 218 5.16 -2.50 11.83
C GLN A 218 4.99 -3.99 12.14
N SER A 219 4.20 -4.68 11.31
CA SER A 219 4.13 -6.13 11.37
C SER A 219 5.32 -6.78 10.67
N LYS A 220 5.85 -7.84 11.29
CA LYS A 220 7.10 -8.52 10.90
C LYS A 220 6.89 -10.00 10.60
N VAL A 221 5.66 -10.41 10.28
CA VAL A 221 5.33 -11.82 9.98
C VAL A 221 5.53 -12.09 8.49
N GLY A 222 6.57 -12.85 8.15
CA GLY A 222 6.85 -13.28 6.77
C GLY A 222 7.23 -12.14 5.81
N PRO A 223 7.20 -12.37 4.48
CA PRO A 223 7.75 -11.42 3.51
C PRO A 223 6.98 -10.11 3.36
N VAL A 224 5.72 -10.06 3.79
CA VAL A 224 4.84 -8.90 3.63
C VAL A 224 4.20 -8.41 4.93
N GLY A 225 4.57 -8.99 6.08
CA GLY A 225 3.89 -8.72 7.35
C GLY A 225 2.39 -9.06 7.26
N GLN A 226 1.56 -8.31 8.00
CA GLN A 226 0.09 -8.29 7.80
C GLN A 226 -0.35 -7.38 6.63
N GLY A 227 0.59 -6.96 5.79
CA GLY A 227 0.37 -6.28 4.53
C GLY A 227 0.13 -7.25 3.38
N TYR A 228 0.40 -6.83 2.15
CA TYR A 228 0.28 -7.67 0.96
C TYR A 228 1.02 -7.10 -0.25
N PHE A 229 1.44 -7.97 -1.16
CA PHE A 229 1.99 -7.60 -2.46
C PHE A 229 0.91 -7.72 -3.55
N ARG A 230 0.74 -6.70 -4.36
CA ARG A 230 -0.26 -6.62 -5.43
C ARG A 230 0.43 -6.52 -6.78
N GLN A 231 0.01 -7.38 -7.70
CA GLN A 231 0.27 -7.26 -9.14
C GLN A 231 -1.06 -6.95 -9.82
N ALA A 232 -1.19 -5.76 -10.40
CA ALA A 232 -2.43 -5.29 -10.99
C ALA A 232 -2.23 -4.83 -12.44
N LEU A 233 -3.03 -5.37 -13.34
CA LEU A 233 -3.12 -4.98 -14.73
C LEU A 233 -4.39 -4.17 -14.95
N TYR A 234 -4.20 -2.89 -15.26
CA TYR A 234 -5.24 -1.98 -15.71
C TYR A 234 -5.21 -1.99 -17.23
N TYR A 235 -6.26 -2.51 -17.87
CA TYR A 235 -6.31 -2.55 -19.34
C TYR A 235 -6.44 -1.14 -19.93
N ALA A 236 -6.05 -0.96 -21.19
CA ALA A 236 -6.27 0.26 -21.95
C ALA A 236 -7.69 0.81 -21.77
N SER A 237 -7.84 2.13 -21.81
CA SER A 237 -9.12 2.79 -21.54
C SER A 237 -10.20 2.31 -22.51
N ASP A 238 -11.34 1.95 -21.93
CA ASP A 238 -12.53 1.50 -22.61
C ASP A 238 -13.55 2.64 -22.49
N GLU A 239 -13.98 3.20 -23.62
CA GLU A 239 -14.83 4.39 -23.66
C GLU A 239 -16.13 4.20 -22.88
N ASP A 240 -16.74 3.01 -22.94
CA ASP A 240 -18.00 2.72 -22.24
C ASP A 240 -17.79 2.66 -20.72
N VAL A 241 -16.69 2.05 -20.27
CA VAL A 241 -16.33 1.99 -18.84
C VAL A 241 -15.93 3.38 -18.34
N SER A 242 -15.15 4.13 -19.13
CA SER A 242 -14.73 5.49 -18.82
C SER A 242 -15.92 6.43 -18.67
N ALA A 243 -16.86 6.41 -19.64
CA ALA A 243 -18.05 7.26 -19.60
C ALA A 243 -18.92 6.97 -18.36
N LYS A 244 -19.11 5.70 -18.00
CA LYS A 244 -19.90 5.31 -16.82
C LYS A 244 -19.25 5.69 -15.49
N SER A 245 -17.92 5.74 -15.45
CA SER A 245 -17.13 6.04 -14.26
C SER A 245 -16.63 7.48 -14.20
N ASN A 246 -16.98 8.31 -15.19
CA ASN A 246 -16.40 9.64 -15.39
C ASN A 246 -14.86 9.61 -15.36
N GLY A 247 -14.28 8.62 -16.03
CA GLY A 247 -12.84 8.36 -16.11
C GLY A 247 -12.18 7.87 -14.82
N THR A 248 -12.95 7.51 -13.78
CA THR A 248 -12.40 7.02 -12.50
C THR A 248 -12.33 5.50 -12.47
N ARG A 249 -11.11 4.95 -12.49
CA ARG A 249 -10.82 3.52 -12.44
C ARG A 249 -10.77 2.97 -11.00
N MET A 250 -10.35 3.79 -10.04
CA MET A 250 -10.39 3.47 -8.61
C MET A 250 -10.69 4.74 -7.83
N ASN A 251 -11.68 4.67 -6.96
CA ASN A 251 -12.17 5.82 -6.18
C ASN A 251 -11.08 6.44 -5.29
N GLY A 252 -11.29 7.70 -4.92
CA GLY A 252 -10.45 8.39 -3.95
C GLY A 252 -10.48 7.69 -2.59
N HIS A 253 -9.33 7.23 -2.11
CA HIS A 253 -9.17 6.53 -0.84
C HIS A 253 -7.84 6.86 -0.18
N CYS A 254 -7.66 6.41 1.06
CA CYS A 254 -6.39 6.34 1.74
C CYS A 254 -6.03 4.86 1.93
N ASP A 255 -4.74 4.54 1.93
CA ASP A 255 -4.31 3.17 2.26
C ASP A 255 -4.42 2.93 3.77
N PHE A 256 -4.81 1.73 4.18
CA PHE A 256 -5.08 1.42 5.60
C PHE A 256 -3.80 1.27 6.45
N GLY A 257 -2.75 0.73 5.84
CA GLY A 257 -1.56 0.21 6.52
C GLY A 257 -0.57 1.28 7.01
N THR A 258 0.70 0.90 7.11
CA THR A 258 1.78 1.79 7.57
C THR A 258 2.32 2.60 6.40
N THR A 259 3.01 1.95 5.47
CA THR A 259 3.56 2.54 4.25
C THR A 259 3.11 1.75 3.04
N THR A 260 3.00 2.44 1.90
CA THR A 260 2.77 1.80 0.61
C THR A 260 3.96 2.08 -0.28
N MET A 261 4.53 1.02 -0.84
CA MET A 261 5.62 1.07 -1.82
C MET A 261 5.06 0.75 -3.21
N LEU A 262 4.65 1.77 -3.94
CA LEU A 262 4.20 1.65 -5.32
C LEU A 262 5.38 1.87 -6.27
N PHE A 263 5.60 0.98 -7.22
CA PHE A 263 6.61 1.23 -8.25
C PHE A 263 6.12 2.30 -9.23
N SER A 264 6.97 3.30 -9.51
CA SER A 264 6.65 4.32 -10.51
C SER A 264 6.62 3.67 -11.90
N VAL A 265 5.54 3.92 -12.63
CA VAL A 265 5.30 3.34 -13.97
C VAL A 265 4.97 4.43 -14.99
N PRO A 266 5.33 4.27 -16.28
CA PRO A 266 5.18 5.34 -17.28
C PRO A 266 3.74 5.80 -17.52
N VAL A 267 2.77 4.89 -17.46
CA VAL A 267 1.34 5.20 -17.68
C VAL A 267 0.79 5.94 -16.47
N SER A 268 0.54 7.24 -16.65
CA SER A 268 0.22 8.18 -15.58
C SER A 268 -1.27 8.16 -15.23
N SER A 269 -1.68 7.24 -14.36
CA SER A 269 -3.09 7.13 -13.93
C SER A 269 -3.32 7.46 -12.47
N LEU A 270 -2.26 7.51 -11.65
CA LEU A 270 -2.36 7.84 -10.24
C LEU A 270 -2.54 9.35 -10.08
N GLN A 271 -3.57 9.75 -9.33
CA GLN A 271 -3.75 11.13 -8.88
C GLN A 271 -3.74 11.22 -7.37
N ILE A 272 -3.15 12.28 -6.83
CA ILE A 272 -3.16 12.61 -5.40
C ILE A 272 -3.95 13.89 -5.14
N TRP A 273 -4.56 13.97 -3.96
CA TRP A 273 -5.31 15.14 -3.52
C TRP A 273 -4.37 16.14 -2.83
N GLY A 274 -4.15 17.28 -3.46
CA GLY A 274 -3.35 18.36 -2.91
C GLY A 274 -4.03 19.09 -1.75
N ARG A 275 -3.22 19.81 -0.96
CA ARG A 275 -3.72 20.66 0.16
C ARG A 275 -4.62 21.81 -0.29
N ASP A 276 -4.50 22.19 -1.55
CA ASP A 276 -5.34 23.19 -2.23
C ASP A 276 -6.67 22.61 -2.73
N GLY A 277 -6.96 21.34 -2.44
CA GLY A 277 -8.20 20.69 -2.82
C GLY A 277 -8.27 20.36 -4.31
N GLN A 278 -7.14 20.05 -4.94
CA GLN A 278 -7.07 19.69 -6.35
C GLN A 278 -6.44 18.31 -6.55
N TRP A 279 -6.98 17.53 -7.50
CA TRP A 279 -6.39 16.27 -7.94
C TRP A 279 -5.26 16.54 -8.93
N ARG A 280 -4.08 15.95 -8.71
CA ARG A 280 -2.92 16.07 -9.62
C ARG A 280 -2.33 14.73 -9.97
N TYR A 281 -1.90 14.58 -11.22
CA TYR A 281 -1.23 13.37 -11.68
C TYR A 281 0.14 13.22 -11.02
N VAL A 282 0.47 12.01 -10.58
CA VAL A 282 1.82 11.70 -10.12
C VAL A 282 2.72 11.49 -11.34
N PRO A 283 3.82 12.26 -11.48
CA PRO A 283 4.72 12.09 -12.62
C PRO A 283 5.45 10.75 -12.57
N TYR A 284 5.85 10.24 -13.74
CA TYR A 284 6.73 9.07 -13.80
C TYR A 284 8.17 9.44 -13.44
N LYS A 285 8.82 8.61 -12.61
CA LYS A 285 10.24 8.70 -12.29
C LYS A 285 10.85 7.30 -12.34
N ALA A 286 11.64 7.03 -13.38
CA ALA A 286 12.22 5.71 -13.62
C ALA A 286 13.01 5.20 -12.40
N GLY A 287 12.77 3.93 -12.03
CA GLY A 287 13.43 3.27 -10.90
C GLY A 287 12.96 3.74 -9.51
N ALA A 288 12.14 4.78 -9.40
CA ALA A 288 11.67 5.27 -8.11
C ALA A 288 10.48 4.45 -7.59
N LEU A 289 10.40 4.35 -6.26
CA LEU A 289 9.16 4.04 -5.57
C LEU A 289 8.39 5.34 -5.35
N VAL A 290 7.08 5.32 -5.56
CA VAL A 290 6.15 6.33 -5.07
C VAL A 290 5.64 5.85 -3.72
N ILE A 291 6.02 6.56 -2.66
CA ILE A 291 5.68 6.19 -1.28
C ILE A 291 4.55 7.08 -0.79
N ASN A 292 3.57 6.45 -0.14
CA ASN A 292 2.64 7.15 0.74
C ASN A 292 2.57 6.49 2.11
N ILE A 293 2.12 7.31 3.05
CA ILE A 293 1.81 6.90 4.41
C ILE A 293 0.33 6.46 4.43
N GLY A 294 0.05 5.37 5.13
CA GLY A 294 -1.31 4.88 5.36
C GLY A 294 -1.91 5.37 6.67
N GLU A 295 -3.21 5.09 6.85
CA GLU A 295 -4.01 5.55 7.98
C GLU A 295 -3.45 5.08 9.33
N THR A 296 -2.86 3.88 9.40
CA THR A 296 -2.23 3.39 10.64
C THR A 296 -1.20 4.39 11.16
N LEU A 297 -0.31 4.87 10.30
CA LEU A 297 0.74 5.81 10.70
C LEU A 297 0.20 7.23 10.91
N GLU A 298 -0.82 7.67 10.19
CA GLU A 298 -1.52 8.93 10.51
C GLU A 298 -2.07 8.89 11.94
N LEU A 299 -2.75 7.79 12.31
CA LEU A 299 -3.37 7.64 13.61
C LEU A 299 -2.34 7.48 14.73
N VAL A 300 -1.36 6.59 14.57
CA VAL A 300 -0.31 6.34 15.57
C VAL A 300 0.58 7.57 15.77
N SER A 301 0.84 8.35 14.72
CA SER A 301 1.60 9.61 14.84
C SER A 301 0.77 10.77 15.40
N GLY A 302 -0.50 10.58 15.73
CA GLY A 302 -1.37 11.66 16.22
C GLY A 302 -1.69 12.74 15.18
N GLY A 303 -1.64 12.40 13.89
CA GLY A 303 -1.89 13.30 12.76
C GLY A 303 -0.68 14.12 12.30
N HIS A 304 0.52 13.82 12.81
CA HIS A 304 1.77 14.41 12.31
C HIS A 304 2.08 13.94 10.90
N PHE A 305 1.80 12.67 10.62
CA PHE A 305 1.72 12.14 9.26
C PHE A 305 0.28 12.20 8.75
N ARG A 306 0.13 12.35 7.44
CA ARG A 306 -1.19 12.29 6.78
C ARG A 306 -1.21 11.15 5.79
N ALA A 307 -2.27 10.34 5.86
CA ALA A 307 -2.61 9.40 4.83
C ALA A 307 -3.20 10.19 3.66
N THR A 308 -2.40 10.33 2.61
CA THR A 308 -2.77 11.18 1.48
C THR A 308 -3.77 10.46 0.59
N ARG A 309 -4.88 11.16 0.33
CA ARG A 309 -5.92 10.66 -0.55
C ARG A 309 -5.41 10.55 -1.97
N HIS A 310 -5.68 9.43 -2.59
CA HIS A 310 -5.28 9.16 -3.96
C HIS A 310 -6.34 8.34 -4.68
N ARG A 311 -6.34 8.42 -6.02
CA ARG A 311 -7.27 7.70 -6.90
C ARG A 311 -6.55 7.23 -8.15
N VAL A 312 -7.16 6.31 -8.88
CA VAL A 312 -6.71 5.91 -10.22
C VAL A 312 -7.74 6.38 -11.23
N VAL A 313 -7.29 7.14 -12.22
CA VAL A 313 -8.12 7.64 -13.32
C VAL A 313 -7.59 7.13 -14.66
N ASP A 314 -8.35 7.36 -15.71
CA ASP A 314 -7.83 7.20 -17.06
C ASP A 314 -6.53 7.99 -17.25
N PRO A 315 -5.56 7.42 -17.96
CA PRO A 315 -4.32 8.13 -18.23
C PRO A 315 -4.58 9.29 -19.20
N PRO A 316 -3.61 10.21 -19.37
CA PRO A 316 -3.67 11.26 -20.37
C PRO A 316 -3.97 10.71 -21.77
N SER A 317 -4.52 11.54 -22.66
CA SER A 317 -5.04 11.11 -23.97
C SER A 317 -3.99 10.47 -24.89
N ASP A 318 -2.70 10.76 -24.70
CA ASP A 318 -1.61 10.12 -25.44
C ASP A 318 -1.20 8.74 -24.88
N GLN A 319 -1.84 8.31 -23.80
CA GLN A 319 -1.57 7.06 -23.09
C GLN A 319 -2.79 6.12 -22.97
N VAL A 320 -3.99 6.54 -23.38
CA VAL A 320 -5.24 5.76 -23.22
C VAL A 320 -5.24 4.39 -23.89
N THR A 321 -4.40 4.17 -24.90
CA THR A 321 -4.29 2.91 -25.62
C THR A 321 -3.32 1.90 -24.98
N PHE A 322 -2.63 2.28 -23.89
CA PHE A 322 -1.67 1.41 -23.22
C PHE A 322 -2.25 0.81 -21.95
N ASP A 323 -1.92 -0.47 -21.73
CA ASP A 323 -2.15 -1.12 -20.45
C ASP A 323 -1.19 -0.55 -19.39
N ARG A 324 -1.67 -0.43 -18.15
CA ARG A 324 -0.87 -0.06 -16.98
C ARG A 324 -0.71 -1.28 -16.08
N LEU A 325 0.48 -1.88 -16.12
CA LEU A 325 0.90 -2.88 -15.14
C LEU A 325 1.45 -2.17 -13.89
N SER A 326 0.98 -2.56 -12.71
CA SER A 326 1.26 -1.90 -11.43
C SER A 326 1.67 -2.92 -10.40
N LEU A 327 2.81 -2.68 -9.76
CA LEU A 327 3.31 -3.47 -8.64
C LEU A 327 3.26 -2.62 -7.38
N VAL A 328 2.70 -3.15 -6.30
CA VAL A 328 2.55 -2.41 -5.03
C VAL A 328 2.79 -3.33 -3.86
N LEU A 329 3.66 -2.93 -2.94
CA LEU A 329 3.81 -3.61 -1.65
C LEU A 329 3.21 -2.73 -0.56
N PHE A 330 2.09 -3.18 -0.01
CA PHE A 330 1.41 -2.54 1.11
C PHE A 330 1.95 -3.11 2.41
N GLN A 331 2.47 -2.26 3.28
CA GLN A 331 2.93 -2.62 4.62
C GLN A 331 1.83 -2.32 5.63
N ALA A 332 1.78 -3.07 6.73
CA ALA A 332 0.76 -2.89 7.75
C ALA A 332 1.35 -3.07 9.15
N SER A 333 0.64 -2.55 10.16
CA SER A 333 0.93 -2.90 11.54
C SER A 333 0.35 -4.26 11.92
N GLU A 334 0.72 -4.74 13.10
CA GLU A 334 0.05 -5.88 13.71
C GLU A 334 -1.46 -5.64 13.81
N GLY A 335 -2.27 -6.63 13.42
CA GLY A 335 -3.72 -6.48 13.34
C GLY A 335 -4.39 -6.15 14.69
N ASP A 336 -3.80 -6.58 15.79
CA ASP A 336 -4.29 -6.32 17.15
C ASP A 336 -3.72 -5.01 17.73
N LEU A 337 -2.85 -4.31 17.00
CA LEU A 337 -2.41 -2.97 17.37
C LEU A 337 -3.63 -2.07 17.45
N ARG A 338 -3.89 -1.56 18.67
CA ARG A 338 -4.88 -0.53 18.89
C ARG A 338 -4.33 0.77 18.31
N MET A 339 -5.07 1.42 17.43
CA MET A 339 -4.59 2.59 16.70
C MET A 339 -4.61 3.87 17.57
N GLU A 340 -4.17 3.75 18.80
CA GLU A 340 -4.02 4.90 19.67
C GLU A 340 -2.79 5.71 19.25
N PRO A 341 -2.86 7.05 19.32
CA PRO A 341 -1.69 7.86 19.08
C PRO A 341 -0.59 7.53 20.09
N ALA A 342 0.59 7.15 19.62
CA ALA A 342 1.79 7.06 20.44
C ALA A 342 2.17 8.44 21.03
N TYR A 343 1.81 9.51 20.30
CA TYR A 343 1.95 10.89 20.72
C TYR A 343 0.76 11.73 20.22
N GLY A 344 0.43 12.82 20.93
CA GLY A 344 -0.61 13.74 20.54
C GLY A 344 -2.04 13.22 20.76
N ALA A 345 -3.00 13.75 20.00
CA ALA A 345 -4.40 13.37 20.11
C ALA A 345 -5.10 13.39 18.75
N TYR A 346 -5.64 12.24 18.34
CA TYR A 346 -6.59 12.18 17.24
C TYR A 346 -8.00 12.47 17.77
N ARG A 347 -8.62 13.57 17.31
CA ARG A 347 -9.84 14.13 17.91
C ARG A 347 -10.98 13.12 18.03
N GLU A 348 -11.22 12.34 16.96
CA GLU A 348 -12.32 11.37 16.96
C GLU A 348 -12.04 10.21 17.94
N PHE A 349 -10.79 9.77 18.09
CA PHE A 349 -10.44 8.72 19.05
C PHE A 349 -10.45 9.23 20.50
N LYS A 350 -10.10 10.50 20.72
CA LYS A 350 -10.32 11.16 22.01
C LYS A 350 -11.80 11.11 22.40
N ARG A 351 -12.69 11.43 21.45
CA ARG A 351 -14.15 11.38 21.64
C ARG A 351 -14.67 9.98 21.92
N LEU A 352 -14.12 8.94 21.27
CA LEU A 352 -14.47 7.55 21.59
C LEU A 352 -14.09 7.20 23.04
N ARG A 353 -12.86 7.53 23.45
CA ARG A 353 -12.37 7.27 24.82
C ARG A 353 -13.20 7.99 25.87
N GLU A 354 -13.56 9.26 25.65
CA GLU A 354 -14.43 10.04 26.53
C GLU A 354 -15.82 9.40 26.72
N LYS A 355 -16.28 8.59 25.75
CA LYS A 355 -17.52 7.82 25.81
C LYS A 355 -17.35 6.40 26.34
N GLY A 356 -16.14 6.01 26.76
CA GLY A 356 -15.82 4.64 27.17
C GLY A 356 -15.82 3.62 26.02
N VAL A 357 -15.79 4.07 24.76
CA VAL A 357 -15.69 3.20 23.59
C VAL A 357 -14.22 2.98 23.26
N PRO A 358 -13.74 1.72 23.15
CA PRO A 358 -12.36 1.44 22.83
C PRO A 358 -12.01 1.93 21.42
N VAL A 359 -10.81 2.46 21.25
CA VAL A 359 -10.25 2.76 19.92
C VAL A 359 -10.13 1.45 19.13
N PRO A 360 -10.52 1.43 17.84
CA PRO A 360 -10.43 0.22 17.02
C PRO A 360 -9.00 -0.29 16.86
N THR A 361 -8.86 -1.59 16.69
CA THR A 361 -7.59 -2.18 16.23
C THR A 361 -7.41 -1.98 14.73
N ASN A 362 -6.17 -2.09 14.23
CA ASN A 362 -5.89 -2.00 12.79
C ASN A 362 -6.72 -3.03 12.00
N ARG A 363 -6.86 -4.26 12.51
CA ARG A 363 -7.71 -5.29 11.89
C ARG A 363 -9.15 -4.84 11.74
N GLN A 364 -9.77 -4.37 12.82
CA GLN A 364 -11.16 -3.91 12.83
C GLN A 364 -11.36 -2.74 11.86
N TRP A 365 -10.43 -1.80 11.84
CA TRP A 365 -10.46 -0.63 10.97
C TRP A 365 -10.31 -0.96 9.49
N ARG A 366 -9.41 -1.88 9.17
CA ARG A 366 -9.21 -2.37 7.81
C ARG A 366 -10.42 -3.14 7.32
N GLU A 367 -10.89 -4.12 8.08
CA GLU A 367 -11.96 -5.03 7.67
C GLU A 367 -13.29 -4.30 7.46
N VAL A 368 -13.63 -3.32 8.31
CA VAL A 368 -14.87 -2.53 8.14
C VAL A 368 -14.83 -1.67 6.87
N GLN A 369 -13.66 -1.15 6.49
CA GLN A 369 -13.49 -0.37 5.26
C GLN A 369 -13.47 -1.26 4.01
N ILE A 370 -12.86 -2.44 4.09
CA ILE A 370 -12.93 -3.44 3.01
C ILE A 370 -14.39 -3.86 2.78
N ALA A 371 -15.14 -4.10 3.85
CA ALA A 371 -16.56 -4.42 3.78
C ALA A 371 -17.41 -3.30 3.16
N ASP A 372 -16.91 -2.06 3.09
CA ASP A 372 -17.57 -0.91 2.45
C ASP A 372 -16.97 -0.56 1.06
N ALA A 373 -15.88 -1.21 0.62
CA ALA A 373 -15.21 -0.89 -0.63
C ALA A 373 -16.09 -1.18 -1.87
N HIS A 374 -16.18 -0.25 -2.80
CA HIS A 374 -17.03 -0.37 -4.00
C HIS A 374 -16.43 0.38 -5.18
N HIS A 375 -16.82 0.01 -6.39
CA HIS A 375 -16.36 0.67 -7.61
C HIS A 375 -17.02 2.06 -7.76
N SER A 376 -16.43 2.93 -8.59
CA SER A 376 -16.95 4.27 -8.89
C SER A 376 -18.34 4.25 -9.53
N THR A 377 -18.72 3.12 -10.13
CA THR A 377 -20.00 2.92 -10.81
C THR A 377 -21.07 2.29 -9.90
N ASP A 378 -20.70 1.87 -8.69
CA ASP A 378 -21.62 1.21 -7.77
C ASP A 378 -22.34 2.26 -6.92
N ALA A 379 -23.54 1.94 -6.41
CA ALA A 379 -24.20 2.80 -5.45
C ALA A 379 -23.35 2.92 -4.17
N ALA A 380 -23.22 4.12 -3.63
CA ALA A 380 -22.49 4.40 -2.39
C ALA A 380 -23.48 4.61 -1.23
N PRO A 381 -24.04 3.54 -0.63
CA PRO A 381 -25.18 3.65 0.28
C PRO A 381 -24.86 4.38 1.59
N ASN A 382 -23.58 4.46 1.97
CA ASN A 382 -23.14 5.01 3.25
C ASN A 382 -22.60 6.44 3.17
N ASP A 383 -22.55 7.05 1.97
CA ASP A 383 -22.02 8.39 1.79
C ASP A 383 -23.04 9.49 2.13
N LYS A 384 -22.69 10.36 3.07
CA LYS A 384 -23.44 11.58 3.38
C LYS A 384 -22.73 12.80 2.82
N ILE A 385 -23.41 13.65 2.07
CA ILE A 385 -22.80 14.92 1.63
C ILE A 385 -22.76 15.90 2.80
N VAL A 386 -21.57 16.41 3.11
CA VAL A 386 -21.35 17.47 4.09
C VAL A 386 -20.50 18.59 3.50
N TYR A 387 -20.60 19.79 4.07
CA TYR A 387 -19.78 20.93 3.66
C TYR A 387 -18.85 21.32 4.81
N VAL A 388 -17.55 21.36 4.53
CA VAL A 388 -16.52 21.79 5.49
C VAL A 388 -15.82 23.00 4.89
N ASN A 389 -15.92 24.15 5.56
CA ASN A 389 -15.38 25.43 5.07
C ASN A 389 -15.82 25.77 3.64
N GLY A 390 -17.07 25.47 3.28
CA GLY A 390 -17.63 25.70 1.94
C GLY A 390 -17.22 24.67 0.87
N THR A 391 -16.33 23.73 1.20
CA THR A 391 -15.95 22.62 0.30
C THR A 391 -16.87 21.43 0.51
N LYS A 392 -17.36 20.83 -0.57
CA LYS A 392 -18.22 19.64 -0.54
C LYS A 392 -17.37 18.40 -0.25
N HIS A 393 -17.83 17.58 0.69
CA HIS A 393 -17.22 16.31 1.09
C HIS A 393 -18.28 15.21 1.17
N LEU A 394 -17.87 13.97 0.95
CA LEU A 394 -18.61 12.78 1.36
C LEU A 394 -18.15 12.39 2.76
N GLN A 395 -19.09 12.06 3.63
CA GLN A 395 -18.83 11.63 4.99
C GLN A 395 -19.26 10.18 5.14
N ARG A 396 -18.36 9.34 5.63
CA ARG A 396 -18.63 7.96 6.06
C ARG A 396 -18.36 7.84 7.55
N GLU A 397 -19.08 6.93 8.21
CA GLU A 397 -18.84 6.60 9.61
C GLU A 397 -18.41 5.14 9.71
N TYR A 398 -17.24 4.91 10.30
CA TYR A 398 -16.75 3.57 10.63
C TYR A 398 -16.48 3.49 12.12
N LEU A 399 -17.12 2.54 12.81
CA LEU A 399 -16.87 2.29 14.24
C LEU A 399 -17.00 3.56 15.11
N GLY A 400 -17.93 4.46 14.77
CA GLY A 400 -18.16 5.74 15.45
C GLY A 400 -17.20 6.88 15.07
N VAL A 401 -16.39 6.69 14.03
CA VAL A 401 -15.38 7.64 13.54
C VAL A 401 -15.81 8.17 12.18
N ASN A 402 -15.88 9.49 12.05
CA ASN A 402 -16.26 10.12 10.79
C ASN A 402 -15.02 10.32 9.90
N ILE A 403 -15.10 9.80 8.67
CA ILE A 403 -14.11 10.02 7.60
C ILE A 403 -14.72 10.96 6.56
N LEU A 404 -13.96 11.97 6.14
CA LEU A 404 -14.35 12.94 5.11
C LEU A 404 -13.61 12.72 3.80
N LEU A 405 -14.28 12.21 2.78
CA LEU A 405 -13.77 12.07 1.41
C LEU A 405 -14.07 13.33 0.58
N PRO A 406 -13.21 13.73 -0.38
CA PRO A 406 -13.57 14.70 -1.41
C PRO A 406 -14.79 14.20 -2.20
N ALA A 407 -15.72 15.11 -2.52
CA ALA A 407 -16.98 14.79 -3.20
C ALA A 407 -16.98 15.07 -4.71
#